data_AF-A0A1F3X1V3-F1
#
_entry.id   AF-A0A1F3X1V3-F1
#
_cell.length_a   1.000
_cell.length_b   1.000
_cell.length_c   1.000
_cell.angle_alpha   90.00
_cell.angle_beta   90.00
_cell.angle_gamma   90.00
#
_symmetry.space_group_name_H-M   'P 1'
#
loop_
_entity.id
_entity.type
_entity.pdbx_description
1 polymer ?
#
loop_
_entity_poly.entity_id
_entity_poly.type
_entity_poly.pdbx_seq_one_letter_code
_entity_poly.pdbx_strand_id
1 'polypeptide(L)'
;MRVITRLFTLMLAALLLAACGFHLRGQANMPFKTLYLDAANPNTPFIADLRRNLEANRVRLADSPERADLVLKIVHEITDKQILTLGGSGRVNEFRLVYRVSLRAYDIRQQDWIPAEEIALRRDYSFDDTSILAKESEETLLYQSMRSDMVQQIVRRLGHASPQSEDRKQKTEDR
;
A
#
# COMPACT_ATOMS: atom_id res chain seq x y z
N MET A 1 28.72 -27.27 -38.65
CA MET A 1 28.02 -25.97 -38.88
C MET A 1 26.63 -25.90 -38.26
N ARG A 2 25.68 -26.82 -38.55
CA ARG A 2 24.28 -26.72 -38.05
C ARG A 2 24.11 -26.66 -36.52
N VAL A 3 24.97 -27.32 -35.75
CA VAL A 3 24.91 -27.33 -34.27
C VAL A 3 25.37 -25.99 -33.69
N ILE A 4 26.43 -25.40 -34.26
CA ILE A 4 26.98 -24.10 -33.84
C ILE A 4 25.96 -22.98 -34.10
N THR A 5 25.26 -23.00 -35.23
CA THR A 5 24.19 -22.03 -35.54
C THR A 5 23.03 -22.13 -34.56
N ARG A 6 22.63 -23.36 -34.16
CA ARG A 6 21.55 -23.58 -33.17
C ARG A 6 21.92 -23.09 -31.77
N LEU A 7 23.16 -23.32 -31.35
CA LEU A 7 23.70 -22.80 -30.08
C LEU A 7 23.71 -21.27 -30.06
N PHE A 8 24.11 -20.64 -31.17
CA PHE A 8 24.14 -19.18 -31.27
C PHE A 8 22.74 -18.56 -31.20
N THR A 9 21.74 -19.17 -31.86
CA THR A 9 20.35 -18.71 -31.75
C THR A 9 19.76 -18.87 -30.36
N LEU A 10 20.10 -19.94 -29.64
CA LEU A 10 19.66 -20.16 -28.26
C LEU A 10 20.29 -19.15 -27.28
N MET A 11 21.57 -18.85 -27.46
CA MET A 11 22.28 -17.87 -26.63
C MET A 11 21.77 -16.44 -26.86
N LEU A 12 21.50 -16.07 -28.12
CA LEU A 12 20.94 -14.76 -28.46
C LEU A 12 19.52 -14.59 -27.91
N ALA A 13 18.70 -15.65 -27.97
CA ALA A 13 17.38 -15.64 -27.36
C ALA A 13 17.47 -15.44 -25.83
N ALA A 14 18.35 -16.17 -25.14
CA ALA A 14 18.53 -16.02 -23.69
C ALA A 14 18.96 -14.60 -23.27
N LEU A 15 19.82 -13.94 -24.05
CA LEU A 15 20.25 -12.56 -23.78
C LEU A 15 19.12 -11.54 -23.97
N LEU A 16 18.27 -11.74 -24.99
CA LEU A 16 17.09 -10.90 -25.22
C LEU A 16 16.05 -11.03 -24.10
N LEU A 17 15.93 -12.22 -23.48
CA LEU A 17 15.06 -12.41 -22.30
C LEU A 17 15.62 -11.71 -21.03
N ALA A 18 16.95 -11.64 -20.87
CA ALA A 18 17.58 -10.97 -19.73
C ALA A 18 17.62 -9.43 -19.86
N ALA A 19 17.37 -8.89 -21.06
CA ALA A 19 17.39 -7.45 -21.33
C ALA A 19 16.17 -6.68 -20.78
N CYS A 20 15.13 -7.37 -20.30
CA CYS A 20 13.91 -6.74 -19.77
C CYS A 20 14.08 -6.00 -18.43
N GLY A 21 15.31 -5.85 -17.92
CA GLY A 21 15.61 -5.01 -16.76
C GLY A 21 14.97 -5.45 -15.44
N PHE A 22 14.41 -6.67 -15.40
CA PHE A 22 13.80 -7.24 -14.21
C PHE A 22 14.89 -7.55 -13.19
N HIS A 23 14.97 -6.77 -12.13
CA HIS A 23 15.79 -7.11 -10.97
C HIS A 23 14.89 -7.73 -9.89
N LEU A 24 15.42 -8.72 -9.17
CA LEU A 24 14.78 -9.21 -7.96
C LEU A 24 14.53 -8.02 -7.03
N ARG A 25 13.26 -7.80 -6.64
CA ARG A 25 12.89 -6.77 -5.66
C ARG A 25 13.67 -7.06 -4.39
N GLY A 26 14.76 -6.33 -4.20
CA GLY A 26 15.58 -6.40 -3.00
C GLY A 26 14.81 -5.88 -1.80
N GLN A 27 15.43 -5.95 -0.64
CA GLN A 27 14.86 -5.37 0.58
C GLN A 27 14.69 -3.85 0.39
N ALA A 28 13.54 -3.31 0.80
CA ALA A 28 13.35 -1.86 0.74
C ALA A 28 14.35 -1.22 1.71
N ASN A 29 15.21 -0.34 1.20
CA ASN A 29 16.15 0.39 2.05
C ASN A 29 15.37 1.49 2.76
N MET A 30 14.96 1.23 4.00
CA MET A 30 14.23 2.20 4.81
C MET A 30 15.18 3.32 5.28
N PRO A 31 14.78 4.60 5.18
CA PRO A 31 15.60 5.72 5.61
C PRO A 31 15.69 5.89 7.15
N PHE A 32 15.03 5.01 7.90
CA PHE A 32 14.99 4.94 9.36
C PHE A 32 15.11 3.48 9.81
N LYS A 33 15.50 3.26 11.08
CA LYS A 33 15.68 1.89 11.63
C LYS A 33 14.60 1.53 12.63
N THR A 34 14.14 2.48 13.43
CA THR A 34 13.10 2.27 14.44
C THR A 34 11.85 3.07 14.12
N LEU A 35 10.68 2.47 14.32
CA LEU A 35 9.39 3.11 14.09
C LEU A 35 8.44 2.82 15.25
N TYR A 36 7.74 3.84 15.73
CA TYR A 36 6.60 3.67 16.64
C TYR A 36 5.30 3.72 15.84
N LEU A 37 4.46 2.71 15.99
CA LEU A 37 3.17 2.63 15.31
C LEU A 37 2.07 3.10 16.26
N ASP A 38 1.62 4.34 16.07
CA ASP A 38 0.51 4.94 16.80
C ASP A 38 -0.80 4.68 16.06
N ALA A 39 -1.67 3.86 16.61
CA ALA A 39 -2.99 3.57 16.05
C ALA A 39 -4.03 3.49 17.16
N ALA A 40 -5.18 4.13 16.96
CA ALA A 40 -6.26 4.15 17.96
C ALA A 40 -6.75 2.73 18.34
N ASN A 41 -6.77 1.81 17.37
CA ASN A 41 -7.03 0.39 17.61
C ASN A 41 -5.85 -0.46 17.10
N PRO A 42 -4.96 -0.93 17.98
CA PRO A 42 -3.77 -1.67 17.57
C PRO A 42 -4.05 -3.12 17.14
N ASN A 43 -5.25 -3.65 17.38
CA ASN A 43 -5.59 -5.06 17.16
C ASN A 43 -6.34 -5.32 15.84
N THR A 44 -6.41 -4.34 14.92
CA THR A 44 -7.05 -4.57 13.63
C THR A 44 -6.18 -5.43 12.70
N PRO A 45 -6.77 -6.19 11.77
CA PRO A 45 -6.01 -6.94 10.76
C PRO A 45 -5.03 -6.07 9.97
N PHE A 46 -5.39 -4.82 9.69
CA PHE A 46 -4.53 -3.88 8.97
C PHE A 46 -3.28 -3.52 9.76
N ILE A 47 -3.41 -3.21 11.04
CA ILE A 47 -2.26 -2.92 11.90
C ILE A 47 -1.36 -4.15 12.05
N ALA A 48 -1.94 -5.35 12.18
CA ALA A 48 -1.19 -6.59 12.21
C ALA A 48 -0.42 -6.83 10.90
N ASP A 49 -1.06 -6.61 9.74
CA ASP A 49 -0.44 -6.76 8.42
C ASP A 49 0.67 -5.73 8.20
N LEU A 50 0.46 -4.49 8.63
CA LEU A 50 1.44 -3.40 8.56
C LEU A 50 2.66 -3.67 9.42
N ARG A 51 2.48 -4.11 10.67
CA ARG A 51 3.56 -4.55 11.58
C ARG A 51 4.44 -5.62 10.93
N ARG A 52 3.84 -6.68 10.40
CA ARG A 52 4.58 -7.77 9.75
C ARG A 52 5.37 -7.28 8.54
N ASN A 53 4.82 -6.38 7.74
CA ASN A 53 5.52 -5.83 6.58
C ASN A 53 6.67 -4.89 6.97
N LEU A 54 6.53 -4.10 8.03
CA LEU A 54 7.61 -3.26 8.54
C LEU A 54 8.78 -4.11 9.06
N GLU A 55 8.48 -5.14 9.85
CA GLU A 55 9.47 -6.10 10.37
C GLU A 55 10.18 -6.85 9.23
N ALA A 56 9.44 -7.26 8.19
CA ALA A 56 10.01 -7.89 6.99
C ALA A 56 10.99 -6.96 6.24
N ASN A 57 10.82 -5.63 6.36
CA ASN A 57 11.74 -4.62 5.85
C ASN A 57 12.79 -4.17 6.89
N ARG A 58 13.02 -4.98 7.95
CA ARG A 58 14.01 -4.75 9.02
C ARG A 58 13.80 -3.48 9.83
N VAL A 59 12.58 -2.93 9.83
CA VAL A 59 12.20 -1.85 10.73
C VAL A 59 11.91 -2.47 12.10
N ARG A 60 12.56 -1.96 13.14
CA ARG A 60 12.30 -2.35 14.53
C ARG A 60 11.14 -1.52 15.07
N LEU A 61 10.12 -2.18 15.60
CA LEU A 61 9.02 -1.47 16.26
C LEU A 61 9.41 -1.09 17.68
N ALA A 62 9.36 0.21 17.99
CA ALA A 62 9.61 0.72 19.33
C ALA A 62 8.33 0.61 20.18
N ASP A 63 8.46 0.50 21.50
CA ASP A 63 7.29 0.50 22.40
C ASP A 63 6.85 1.90 22.83
N SER A 64 7.66 2.94 22.54
CA SER A 64 7.30 4.33 22.84
C SER A 64 7.80 5.27 21.73
N PRO A 65 7.11 6.40 21.49
CA PRO A 65 7.46 7.34 20.41
C PRO A 65 8.84 7.98 20.61
N GLU A 66 9.31 8.14 21.85
CA GLU A 66 10.61 8.76 22.17
C GLU A 66 11.81 7.86 21.80
N ARG A 67 11.57 6.56 21.62
CA ARG A 67 12.59 5.57 21.25
C ARG A 67 12.59 5.22 19.75
N ALA A 68 11.76 5.90 18.97
CA ALA A 68 11.64 5.69 17.54
C ALA A 68 12.29 6.83 16.75
N ASP A 69 12.92 6.49 15.62
CA ASP A 69 13.37 7.47 14.64
C ASP A 69 12.17 8.17 13.98
N LEU A 70 11.07 7.42 13.80
CA LEU A 70 9.83 7.87 13.17
C LEU A 70 8.60 7.38 13.91
N VAL A 71 7.59 8.23 14.04
CA VAL A 71 6.24 7.86 14.48
C VAL A 71 5.34 7.79 13.26
N LEU A 72 4.74 6.63 13.00
CA LEU A 72 3.65 6.48 12.05
C LEU A 72 2.33 6.49 12.80
N LYS A 73 1.56 7.55 12.61
CA LYS A 73 0.23 7.71 13.17
C LYS A 73 -0.83 7.32 12.16
N ILE A 74 -1.63 6.32 12.50
CA ILE A 74 -2.84 5.93 11.78
C ILE A 74 -4.03 6.61 12.44
N VAL A 75 -4.62 7.57 11.75
CA VAL A 75 -5.73 8.39 12.26
C VAL A 75 -7.04 7.61 12.16
N HIS A 76 -7.35 7.08 10.98
CA HIS A 76 -8.53 6.26 10.75
C HIS A 76 -8.31 5.25 9.63
N GLU A 77 -9.00 4.11 9.75
CA GLU A 77 -9.13 3.05 8.77
C GLU A 77 -10.64 2.85 8.50
N ILE A 78 -11.09 3.06 7.27
CA ILE A 78 -12.51 3.06 6.91
C ILE A 78 -12.72 2.20 5.66
N THR A 79 -13.68 1.27 5.73
CA THR A 79 -14.25 0.58 4.57
C THR A 79 -15.63 1.11 4.25
N ASP A 80 -15.95 1.27 2.98
CA ASP A 80 -17.24 1.76 2.50
C ASP A 80 -17.68 1.00 1.24
N LYS A 81 -18.99 0.81 1.07
CA LYS A 81 -19.59 0.12 -0.07
C LYS A 81 -20.67 0.99 -0.68
N GLN A 82 -20.54 1.26 -1.98
CA GLN A 82 -21.39 2.18 -2.72
C GLN A 82 -22.02 1.48 -3.91
N ILE A 83 -23.29 1.78 -4.21
CA ILE A 83 -23.91 1.36 -5.47
C ILE A 83 -23.23 2.12 -6.59
N LEU A 84 -22.67 1.39 -7.56
CA LEU A 84 -22.04 2.00 -8.73
C LEU A 84 -23.02 2.09 -9.89
N THR A 85 -23.73 1.00 -10.18
CA THR A 85 -24.71 0.94 -11.28
C THR A 85 -25.98 0.21 -10.89
N LEU A 86 -27.08 0.61 -11.52
CA LEU A 86 -28.39 -0.04 -11.45
C LEU A 86 -28.78 -0.54 -12.85
N GLY A 87 -29.40 -1.71 -12.92
CA GLY A 87 -30.00 -2.25 -14.13
C GLY A 87 -31.35 -1.63 -14.47
N GLY A 88 -31.90 -2.00 -15.63
CA GLY A 88 -33.16 -1.44 -16.14
C GLY A 88 -34.40 -1.70 -15.26
N SER A 89 -34.34 -2.68 -14.36
CA SER A 89 -35.37 -2.97 -13.35
C SER A 89 -35.16 -2.24 -12.01
N GLY A 90 -34.12 -1.40 -11.90
CA GLY A 90 -33.73 -0.72 -10.66
C GLY A 90 -32.93 -1.58 -9.68
N ARG A 91 -32.56 -2.82 -10.06
CA ARG A 91 -31.69 -3.70 -9.24
C ARG A 91 -30.23 -3.31 -9.38
N VAL A 92 -29.42 -3.54 -8.34
CA VAL A 92 -27.98 -3.26 -8.36
C VAL A 92 -27.26 -4.26 -9.27
N ASN A 93 -26.44 -3.75 -10.19
CA ASN A 93 -25.58 -4.57 -11.04
C ASN A 93 -24.12 -4.57 -10.57
N GLU A 94 -23.65 -3.46 -10.02
CA GLU A 94 -22.27 -3.31 -9.55
C GLU A 94 -22.20 -2.51 -8.27
N PHE A 95 -21.30 -2.93 -7.39
CA PHE A 95 -20.89 -2.19 -6.22
C PHE A 95 -19.45 -1.70 -6.38
N ARG A 96 -19.16 -0.57 -5.75
CA ARG A 96 -17.81 -0.04 -5.54
C ARG A 96 -17.45 -0.17 -4.07
N LEU A 97 -16.39 -0.91 -3.79
CA LEU A 97 -15.74 -0.96 -2.50
C LEU A 97 -14.70 0.16 -2.42
N VAL A 98 -14.68 0.89 -1.31
CA VAL A 98 -13.72 1.95 -1.03
C VAL A 98 -13.02 1.64 0.29
N TYR A 99 -11.69 1.65 0.28
CA TYR A 99 -10.88 1.45 1.48
C TYR A 99 -9.95 2.64 1.69
N ARG A 100 -10.13 3.34 2.82
CA ARG A 100 -9.47 4.60 3.15
C ARG A 100 -8.64 4.46 4.41
N VAL A 101 -7.41 4.94 4.35
CA VAL A 101 -6.53 5.06 5.52
C VAL A 101 -5.98 6.48 5.58
N SER A 102 -6.23 7.18 6.68
CA SER A 102 -5.60 8.47 6.97
C SER A 102 -4.42 8.28 7.89
N LEU A 103 -3.30 8.90 7.54
CA LEU A 103 -2.04 8.70 8.25
C LEU A 103 -1.19 9.97 8.25
N ARG A 104 -0.20 9.97 9.13
CA ARG A 104 0.89 10.96 9.20
C ARG A 104 2.15 10.26 9.69
N ALA A 105 3.31 10.61 9.15
CA ALA A 105 4.59 10.14 9.66
C ALA A 105 5.51 11.31 9.99
N TYR A 106 6.02 11.35 11.22
CA TYR A 106 6.83 12.46 11.72
C TYR A 106 7.94 11.97 12.65
N ASP A 107 9.03 12.72 12.76
CA ASP A 107 10.15 12.40 13.65
C ASP A 107 9.98 12.99 15.06
N ILE A 108 10.96 12.72 15.94
CA ILE A 108 10.97 13.24 17.32
C ILE A 108 10.96 14.78 17.40
N ARG A 109 11.36 15.48 16.33
CA ARG A 109 11.35 16.95 16.22
C ARG A 109 10.01 17.47 15.69
N GLN A 110 9.01 16.60 15.53
CA GLN A 110 7.71 16.89 14.93
C GLN A 110 7.79 17.32 13.47
N GLN A 111 8.91 17.02 12.78
CA GLN A 111 9.04 17.31 11.35
C GLN A 111 8.35 16.20 10.56
N ASP A 112 7.51 16.61 9.61
CA ASP A 112 6.76 15.67 8.78
C ASP A 112 7.66 15.03 7.73
N TRP A 113 7.62 13.70 7.68
CA TRP A 113 8.20 12.90 6.61
C TRP A 113 7.12 12.49 5.61
N ILE A 114 5.93 12.17 6.13
CA ILE A 114 4.70 12.04 5.37
C ILE A 114 3.68 12.97 6.03
N PRO A 115 3.21 14.01 5.33
CA PRO A 115 2.24 14.94 5.89
C PRO A 115 0.91 14.22 6.13
N ALA A 116 0.04 14.81 6.94
CA ALA A 116 -1.29 14.24 7.14
C ALA A 116 -2.03 14.13 5.80
N GLU A 117 -2.31 12.90 5.38
CA GLU A 117 -2.97 12.61 4.11
C GLU A 117 -3.87 11.38 4.23
N GLU A 118 -4.82 11.25 3.29
CA GLU A 118 -5.65 10.07 3.15
C GLU A 118 -5.30 9.31 1.87
N ILE A 119 -5.07 8.01 1.99
CA ILE A 119 -4.89 7.10 0.86
C ILE A 119 -6.21 6.33 0.69
N ALA A 120 -6.73 6.32 -0.55
CA ALA A 120 -7.96 5.63 -0.88
C ALA A 120 -7.73 4.60 -2.00
N LEU A 121 -8.17 3.37 -1.78
CA LEU A 121 -8.26 2.32 -2.79
C LEU A 121 -9.72 2.10 -3.17
N ARG A 122 -9.97 1.79 -4.44
CA ARG A 122 -11.30 1.51 -4.96
C ARG A 122 -11.28 0.22 -5.75
N ARG A 123 -12.33 -0.59 -5.60
CA ARG A 123 -12.52 -1.82 -6.37
C ARG A 123 -13.98 -1.96 -6.74
N ASP A 124 -14.24 -2.15 -8.02
CA ASP A 124 -15.59 -2.35 -8.53
C ASP A 124 -15.79 -3.86 -8.74
N TYR A 125 -16.98 -4.37 -8.43
CA TYR A 125 -17.34 -5.77 -8.68
C TYR A 125 -18.80 -5.90 -9.05
N SER A 126 -19.10 -6.89 -9.90
CA SER A 126 -20.47 -7.19 -10.32
C SER A 126 -21.21 -7.96 -9.23
N PHE A 127 -22.48 -7.61 -9.03
CA PHE A 127 -23.37 -8.19 -8.05
C PHE A 127 -24.51 -8.97 -8.73
N ASP A 128 -24.87 -10.09 -8.12
CA ASP A 128 -25.98 -10.93 -8.55
C ASP A 128 -26.74 -11.39 -7.30
N ASP A 129 -28.01 -11.00 -7.20
CA ASP A 129 -28.89 -11.30 -6.06
C ASP A 129 -29.31 -12.78 -6.00
N THR A 130 -29.10 -13.55 -7.07
CA THR A 130 -29.31 -15.00 -7.07
C THR A 130 -28.15 -15.76 -6.42
N SER A 131 -27.00 -15.10 -6.22
CA SER A 131 -25.75 -15.70 -5.75
C SER A 131 -25.14 -14.96 -4.54
N ILE A 132 -26.00 -14.46 -3.63
CA ILE A 132 -25.61 -13.58 -2.51
C ILE A 132 -24.44 -14.13 -1.68
N LEU A 133 -24.51 -15.39 -1.24
CA LEU A 133 -23.45 -15.99 -0.40
C LEU A 133 -22.08 -16.01 -1.09
N ALA A 134 -22.07 -16.29 -2.40
CA ALA A 134 -20.83 -16.25 -3.18
C ALA A 134 -20.31 -14.81 -3.28
N LYS A 135 -21.20 -13.83 -3.45
CA LYS A 135 -20.85 -12.40 -3.51
C LYS A 135 -20.36 -11.83 -2.19
N GLU A 136 -20.87 -12.30 -1.04
CA GLU A 136 -20.34 -11.94 0.28
C GLU A 136 -18.92 -12.48 0.51
N SER A 137 -18.65 -13.71 0.05
CA SER A 137 -17.31 -14.30 0.09
C SER A 137 -16.34 -13.54 -0.82
N GLU A 138 -16.76 -13.23 -2.05
CA GLU A 138 -16.00 -12.39 -2.99
C GLU A 138 -15.69 -11.01 -2.39
N GLU A 139 -16.69 -10.32 -1.83
CA GLU A 139 -16.51 -9.02 -1.16
C GLU A 139 -15.48 -9.09 -0.02
N THR A 140 -15.54 -10.14 0.80
CA THR A 140 -14.57 -10.35 1.89
C THR A 140 -13.14 -10.50 1.35
N LEU A 141 -12.96 -11.31 0.31
CA LEU A 141 -11.65 -11.51 -0.34
C LEU A 141 -11.14 -10.21 -0.99
N LEU A 142 -12.04 -9.42 -1.59
CA LEU A 142 -11.69 -8.12 -2.16
C LEU A 142 -11.19 -7.15 -1.09
N TYR A 143 -11.88 -7.05 0.07
CA TYR A 143 -11.39 -6.22 1.17
C TYR A 143 -10.04 -6.69 1.74
N GLN A 144 -9.83 -8.01 1.84
CA GLN A 144 -8.53 -8.56 2.25
C GLN A 144 -7.42 -8.19 1.27
N SER A 145 -7.67 -8.29 -0.04
CA SER A 145 -6.73 -7.87 -1.08
C SER A 145 -6.45 -6.38 -1.02
N MET A 146 -7.49 -5.54 -0.92
CA MET A 146 -7.35 -4.08 -0.82
C MET A 146 -6.55 -3.68 0.43
N ARG A 147 -6.73 -4.40 1.55
CA ARG A 147 -5.94 -4.19 2.75
C ARG A 147 -4.46 -4.47 2.54
N SER A 148 -4.14 -5.61 1.93
CA SER A 148 -2.76 -5.96 1.58
C SER A 148 -2.14 -4.89 0.67
N ASP A 149 -2.88 -4.44 -0.36
CA ASP A 149 -2.44 -3.39 -1.27
C ASP A 149 -2.16 -2.08 -0.52
N MET A 150 -3.04 -1.67 0.40
CA MET A 150 -2.88 -0.47 1.22
C MET A 150 -1.60 -0.53 2.05
N VAL A 151 -1.35 -1.66 2.71
CA VAL A 151 -0.11 -1.88 3.47
C VAL A 151 1.11 -1.72 2.57
N GLN A 152 1.12 -2.32 1.37
CA GLN A 152 2.22 -2.16 0.42
C GLN A 152 2.41 -0.71 -0.03
N GLN A 153 1.32 0.05 -0.21
CA GLN A 153 1.43 1.47 -0.55
C GLN A 153 2.08 2.28 0.57
N ILE A 154 1.68 2.05 1.82
CA ILE A 154 2.21 2.75 2.99
C ILE A 154 3.69 2.41 3.20
N VAL A 155 4.05 1.12 3.14
CA VAL A 155 5.45 0.66 3.28
C VAL A 155 6.33 1.26 2.18
N ARG A 156 5.85 1.33 0.95
CA ARG A 156 6.58 1.97 -0.14
C ARG A 156 6.75 3.48 0.08
N ARG A 157 5.71 4.18 0.53
CA ARG A 157 5.79 5.62 0.85
C ARG A 157 6.82 5.85 1.96
N LEU A 158 6.82 5.03 3.01
CA LEU A 158 7.83 5.07 4.08
C LEU A 158 9.24 4.84 3.56
N GLY A 159 9.44 3.90 2.63
CA GLY A 159 10.75 3.65 2.01
C GLY A 159 11.29 4.82 1.17
N HIS A 160 10.43 5.77 0.79
CA HIS A 160 10.82 6.99 0.08
C HIS A 160 10.61 8.26 0.91
N ALA A 161 10.22 8.12 2.19
CA ALA A 161 9.92 9.26 3.04
C ALA A 161 11.21 9.97 3.45
N SER A 162 11.18 11.29 3.46
CA SER A 162 12.27 12.13 3.93
C SER A 162 11.71 13.33 4.67
N PRO A 163 12.46 13.92 5.62
CA PRO A 163 12.01 15.12 6.31
C PRO A 163 11.67 16.21 5.28
N GLN A 164 10.44 16.71 5.29
CA GLN A 164 10.07 17.84 4.43
C GLN A 164 10.78 19.09 4.95
N SER A 165 11.67 19.68 4.15
CA SER A 165 12.20 21.00 4.46
C SER A 165 11.05 22.03 4.46
N GLU A 166 11.07 22.95 5.42
CA GLU A 166 10.06 24.00 5.62
C GLU A 166 9.81 24.87 4.34
N ASP A 167 10.70 24.81 3.34
CA ASP A 167 10.62 25.54 2.07
C ASP A 167 9.33 25.33 1.27
N ARG A 168 8.57 24.25 1.51
CA ARG A 168 7.33 23.97 0.76
C ARG A 168 6.13 24.81 1.27
N LYS A 169 6.18 25.35 2.49
CA LYS A 169 5.12 26.26 3.00
C LYS A 169 5.14 27.62 2.29
N GLN A 170 6.33 28.15 1.96
CA GLN A 170 6.45 29.46 1.30
C GLN A 170 5.85 29.51 -0.11
N LYS A 171 5.75 28.37 -0.82
CA LYS A 171 5.27 28.33 -2.21
C LYS A 171 3.74 28.29 -2.36
N THR A 172 3.00 28.00 -1.29
CA THR A 172 1.53 27.92 -1.33
C THR A 172 0.87 29.24 -0.92
N GLU A 173 1.58 30.10 -0.17
CA GLU A 173 1.04 31.40 0.30
C GLU A 173 1.35 32.57 -0.65
N ASP A 174 2.20 32.38 -1.66
CA ASP A 174 2.54 33.37 -2.69
C ASP A 174 1.83 33.10 -4.04
N ARG A 175 0.63 32.49 -4.01
CA ARG A 175 -0.21 32.26 -5.19
C ARG A 175 -1.67 32.63 -4.98
#